data_AF-A0A9X6WU65-F1
#
_entry.id   AF-A0A9X6WU65-F1
#
_cell.length_a   1.000
_cell.length_b   1.000
_cell.length_c   1.000
_cell.angle_alpha   90.00
_cell.angle_beta   90.00
_cell.angle_gamma   90.00
#
_symmetry.space_group_name_H-M   'P 1'
#
loop_
_entity.id
_entity.type
_entity.pdbx_description
1 polymer ?
#
loop_
_entity_poly.entity_id
_entity_poly.type
_entity_poly.pdbx_seq_one_letter_code
_entity_poly.pdbx_strand_id
1 'polypeptide(L)'
;MQVYCSSCNKDYDMQPQVAQLPNRIEKCYFICPHCGHEHVAAYVNDKIRKHQADIAKYHERINKKNLAIEDEMKRLRKRIESAK
;
A
#
# COMPACT_ATOMS: atom_id res chain seq x y z
N MET A 1 4.58 9.48 -4.53
CA MET A 1 3.38 8.95 -5.24
C MET A 1 2.73 10.14 -5.90
N GLN A 2 2.59 10.13 -7.22
CA GLN A 2 1.85 11.20 -7.90
C GLN A 2 0.36 11.05 -7.62
N VAL A 3 -0.30 12.16 -7.32
CA VAL A 3 -1.75 12.23 -7.13
C VAL A 3 -2.31 13.41 -7.89
N TYR A 4 -3.56 13.28 -8.30
CA TYR A 4 -4.33 14.32 -8.96
C TYR A 4 -5.15 15.11 -7.93
N CYS A 5 -5.03 16.44 -7.91
CA CYS A 5 -5.90 17.30 -7.09
C CYS A 5 -7.22 17.53 -7.81
N SER A 6 -8.33 17.01 -7.27
CA SER A 6 -9.67 17.29 -7.81
C SER A 6 -10.14 18.74 -7.63
N SER A 7 -9.48 19.51 -6.76
CA SER A 7 -9.87 20.90 -6.47
C SER A 7 -9.24 21.90 -7.45
N CYS A 8 -8.00 21.66 -7.90
CA CYS A 8 -7.30 22.55 -8.83
C CYS A 8 -6.84 21.87 -10.13
N ASN A 9 -7.20 20.60 -10.32
CA ASN A 9 -6.95 19.80 -11.52
C ASN A 9 -5.48 19.68 -11.92
N LYS A 10 -4.58 19.68 -10.93
CA LYS A 10 -3.13 19.55 -11.14
C LYS A 10 -2.62 18.30 -10.45
N ASP A 11 -1.66 17.66 -11.10
CA ASP A 11 -0.87 16.59 -10.50
C ASP A 11 0.25 17.15 -9.62
N TYR A 12 0.60 16.38 -8.60
CA TYR A 12 1.72 16.69 -7.71
C TYR A 12 2.20 15.44 -6.99
N ASP A 13 3.43 15.52 -6.48
CA ASP A 13 3.96 14.50 -5.59
C ASP A 13 3.36 14.66 -4.19
N MET A 14 2.53 13.69 -3.80
CA MET A 14 1.86 13.67 -2.51
C MET A 14 2.86 13.52 -1.36
N GLN A 15 2.75 14.41 -0.38
CA GLN A 15 3.42 14.29 0.91
C GLN A 15 2.37 13.96 1.99
N PRO A 16 2.27 12.70 2.44
CA PRO A 16 1.30 12.30 3.46
C PRO A 16 1.66 12.91 4.82
N GLN A 17 0.64 13.30 5.55
CA GLN A 17 0.70 13.85 6.90
C GLN A 17 -0.26 13.10 7.81
N VAL A 18 0.06 13.10 9.11
CA VAL A 18 -0.77 12.48 10.14
C VAL A 18 -0.97 13.47 11.28
N ALA A 19 -2.22 13.75 11.61
CA ALA A 19 -2.59 14.51 12.79
C ALA A 19 -3.26 13.60 13.82
N GLN A 20 -2.84 13.71 15.08
CA GLN A 20 -3.48 13.05 16.21
C GLN A 20 -4.72 13.86 16.62
N LEU A 21 -5.86 13.20 16.67
CA LEU A 21 -7.14 13.75 17.11
C LEU A 21 -7.55 13.14 18.46
N PRO A 22 -8.52 13.74 19.17
CA PRO A 22 -9.08 13.14 20.38
C PRO A 22 -9.58 11.70 20.16
N ASN A 23 -9.69 10.94 21.26
CA ASN A 23 -10.14 9.55 21.26
C ASN A 23 -9.24 8.58 20.48
N ARG A 24 -7.93 8.87 20.41
CA ARG A 24 -6.92 8.03 19.75
C ARG A 24 -7.25 7.78 18.27
N ILE A 25 -7.72 8.83 17.61
CA ILE A 25 -7.99 8.82 16.17
C ILE A 25 -6.83 9.54 15.48
N GLU A 26 -6.32 8.97 14.42
CA GLU A 26 -5.36 9.60 13.53
C GLU A 26 -6.08 10.04 12.26
N LYS A 27 -5.89 11.30 11.85
CA LYS A 27 -6.27 11.79 10.52
C LYS A 27 -5.06 11.68 9.62
N CYS A 28 -5.11 10.81 8.62
CA CYS A 28 -4.13 10.76 7.54
C CYS A 28 -4.62 11.65 6.39
N TYR A 29 -3.85 12.65 6.01
CA TYR A 29 -4.22 13.64 5.00
C TYR A 29 -3.00 14.09 4.21
N PHE A 30 -3.22 14.89 3.18
CA PHE A 30 -2.17 15.55 2.42
C PHE A 30 -2.69 16.89 1.90
N ILE A 31 -1.79 17.84 1.68
CA ILE A 31 -2.15 19.19 1.24
C ILE A 31 -1.66 19.38 -0.20
N CYS A 32 -2.55 19.81 -1.08
CA CYS A 32 -2.16 20.19 -2.43
C CYS A 32 -1.26 21.43 -2.39
N PRO A 33 -0.01 21.36 -2.89
CA PRO A 33 0.90 22.50 -2.84
C PRO A 33 0.48 23.65 -3.77
N HIS A 34 -0.40 23.38 -4.73
CA HIS A 34 -0.85 24.37 -5.72
C HIS A 34 -2.01 25.24 -5.26
N CYS A 35 -2.91 24.70 -4.43
CA CYS A 35 -4.12 25.41 -3.99
C CYS A 35 -4.35 25.39 -2.48
N GLY A 36 -3.50 24.69 -1.71
CA GLY A 36 -3.62 24.58 -0.26
C GLY A 36 -4.78 23.70 0.21
N HIS A 37 -5.52 23.05 -0.70
CA HIS A 37 -6.64 22.21 -0.31
C HIS A 37 -6.15 20.96 0.46
N GLU A 38 -6.76 20.72 1.62
CA GLU A 38 -6.52 19.52 2.43
C GLU A 38 -7.36 18.37 1.90
N HIS A 39 -6.71 17.28 1.52
CA HIS A 39 -7.36 16.02 1.15
C HIS A 39 -7.18 15.00 2.26
N VAL A 40 -8.28 14.57 2.89
CA VAL A 40 -8.26 13.52 3.91
C VAL A 40 -8.27 12.16 3.23
N ALA A 41 -7.25 11.35 3.50
CA ALA A 41 -7.14 9.99 2.97
C ALA A 41 -7.88 8.97 3.83
N ALA A 42 -7.75 9.09 5.16
CA ALA A 42 -8.40 8.18 6.10
C ALA A 42 -8.44 8.74 7.52
N TYR A 43 -9.41 8.26 8.29
CA TYR A 43 -9.37 8.28 9.75
C TYR A 43 -9.13 6.87 10.25
N VAL A 44 -8.17 6.70 11.15
CA VAL A 44 -7.76 5.39 11.64
C VAL A 44 -7.56 5.41 13.14
N ASN A 45 -7.67 4.24 13.77
CA ASN A 45 -7.40 4.04 15.19
C ASN A 45 -6.60 2.75 15.39
N ASP A 46 -6.24 2.45 16.64
CA ASP A 46 -5.46 1.26 17.01
C ASP A 46 -6.04 -0.04 16.44
N LYS A 47 -7.37 -0.18 16.42
CA LYS A 47 -8.04 -1.37 15.90
C LYS A 47 -7.84 -1.51 14.39
N ILE A 48 -8.02 -0.41 13.64
CA ILE A 48 -7.78 -0.40 12.19
C ILE A 48 -6.31 -0.66 11.88
N ARG A 49 -5.39 -0.02 12.61
CA ARG A 49 -3.94 -0.22 12.46
C ARG A 49 -3.54 -1.68 12.68
N LYS A 50 -4.12 -2.34 13.68
CA LYS A 50 -3.90 -3.78 13.93
C LYS A 50 -4.32 -4.63 12.72
N HIS A 51 -5.52 -4.39 12.18
CA HIS A 51 -5.99 -5.13 11.01
C HIS A 51 -5.11 -4.88 9.77
N GLN A 52 -4.67 -3.64 9.53
CA GLN A 52 -3.74 -3.31 8.44
C GLN A 52 -2.41 -4.06 8.60
N ALA A 53 -1.87 -4.15 9.81
CA ALA A 53 -0.64 -4.89 10.10
C ALA A 53 -0.81 -6.41 9.87
N ASP A 54 -1.95 -6.97 10.25
CA ASP A 54 -2.23 -8.39 10.01
C ASP A 54 -2.37 -8.70 8.51
N ILE A 55 -3.04 -7.84 7.75
CA ILE A 55 -3.11 -7.94 6.28
C ILE A 55 -1.71 -7.93 5.67
N ALA A 56 -0.83 -7.00 6.08
CA ALA A 56 0.54 -6.92 5.58
C ALA A 56 1.31 -8.23 5.81
N LYS A 57 1.17 -8.84 7.00
CA LYS A 57 1.78 -10.14 7.32
C LYS A 57 1.25 -11.26 6.44
N TYR A 58 -0.06 -11.30 6.16
CA TYR A 58 -0.63 -12.30 5.28
C TYR A 58 -0.13 -12.15 3.84
N HIS A 59 -0.05 -10.92 3.33
CA HIS A 59 0.50 -10.63 2.01
C HIS A 59 1.96 -11.11 1.90
N GLU A 60 2.79 -10.87 2.91
CA GLU A 60 4.19 -11.35 2.91
C GLU A 60 4.25 -12.88 2.83
N ARG A 61 3.40 -13.58 3.60
CA ARG A 61 3.34 -15.05 3.60
C ARG A 61 2.90 -15.59 2.24
N ILE A 62 1.91 -14.97 1.61
CA ILE A 62 1.44 -15.34 0.27
C ILE A 62 2.57 -15.14 -0.74
N ASN A 63 3.26 -13.99 -0.72
CA ASN A 63 4.36 -13.72 -1.64
C ASN A 63 5.49 -14.76 -1.52
N LYS A 64 5.87 -15.16 -0.31
CA LYS A 64 6.85 -16.23 -0.08
C LYS A 64 6.41 -17.56 -0.70
N LYS A 65 5.12 -17.90 -0.62
CA LYS A 65 4.58 -19.12 -1.24
C LYS A 65 4.57 -19.02 -2.77
N ASN A 66 4.23 -17.86 -3.32
CA ASN A 66 4.27 -17.63 -4.77
C ASN A 66 5.68 -17.80 -5.34
N LEU A 67 6.71 -17.26 -4.67
CA LEU A 67 8.11 -17.47 -5.08
C LEU A 67 8.50 -18.95 -5.09
N ALA A 68 8.13 -19.71 -4.06
CA ALA A 68 8.39 -21.14 -4.01
C ALA A 68 7.67 -21.92 -5.13
N ILE A 69 6.44 -21.51 -5.48
CA ILE A 69 5.69 -22.07 -6.61
C ILE A 69 6.42 -21.77 -7.93
N GLU A 70 6.85 -20.53 -8.15
CA GLU A 70 7.60 -20.15 -9.35
C GLU A 70 8.89 -20.94 -9.51
N ASP A 71 9.64 -21.14 -8.42
CA ASP A 71 10.86 -21.94 -8.43
C ASP A 71 10.60 -23.40 -8.79
N GLU A 72 9.53 -23.99 -8.25
CA GLU A 72 9.15 -25.37 -8.60
C GLU A 72 8.70 -25.47 -10.05
N MET A 73 7.93 -24.51 -10.56
CA MET A 73 7.56 -24.45 -11.98
C MET A 73 8.79 -24.40 -12.89
N LYS A 74 9.81 -23.62 -12.54
CA LYS A 74 11.08 -23.57 -13.29
C LYS A 74 11.81 -24.90 -13.27
N ARG A 75 11.87 -25.57 -12.12
CA ARG A 75 12.50 -26.91 -11.99
C ARG A 75 11.79 -27.95 -12.85
N LEU A 76 10.47 -27.98 -12.81
CA LEU A 76 9.66 -28.91 -13.61
C LEU A 76 9.86 -28.67 -15.11
N ARG A 77 9.84 -27.41 -15.55
CA ARG A 77 10.13 -27.05 -16.95
C ARG A 77 11.49 -27.59 -17.40
N LYS A 78 12.55 -27.31 -16.63
CA LYS A 78 13.90 -27.77 -16.96
C LYS A 78 13.96 -29.29 -17.12
N ARG A 79 13.32 -30.04 -16.22
CA ARG A 79 13.30 -31.52 -16.26
C ARG A 79 12.64 -32.07 -17.53
N ILE A 80 11.53 -31.47 -17.96
CA ILE A 80 10.80 -31.91 -19.15
C ILE A 80 11.55 -31.54 -20.43
N GLU A 81 12.14 -30.35 -20.49
CA GLU A 81 12.89 -29.89 -21.66
C GLU A 81 14.24 -30.61 -21.81
N SER A 82 14.92 -30.98 -20.71
CA SER A 82 16.16 -31.76 -20.74
C SER A 82 15.97 -33.25 -21.01
N ALA A 83 14.73 -33.74 -21.01
CA ALA A 83 14.40 -35.13 -21.29
C ALA A 83 14.07 -35.39 -22.78
N LYS A 84 14.17 -34.36 -23.63
CA LYS A 84 14.14 -34.44 -25.08
C LYS A 84 15.56 -34.40 -25.64
#